data_AF-A0A949ELH5-F1
#
_entry.id   AF-A0A949ELH5-F1
#
_cell.length_a   1.000
_cell.length_b   1.000
_cell.length_c   1.000
_cell.angle_alpha   90.00
_cell.angle_beta   90.00
_cell.angle_gamma   90.00
#
_symmetry.space_group_name_H-M   'P 1'
#
loop_
_entity.id
_entity.type
_entity.pdbx_description
1 polymer ?
#
loop_
_entity_poly.entity_id
_entity_poly.type
_entity_poly.pdbx_seq_one_letter_code
_entity_poly.pdbx_strand_id
1 'polypeptide(L)'
;MANIKDIIAKIKSQYESASNNPSTTQYWNLSSALDELEGGLREYMQVTTKDQITQIIDRLEAGHVLSSEDVELIKIWLVGDADYYLKMENNYNDWLLELKRLIGEYEKIDEENLDITQASKLRAEALDGIRVLGDIVFFLKQQERLKNFESSVDEIDSQERKLIIDLLRGKIRSPRE
;
A
#
# COMPACT_ATOMS: atom_id res chain seq x y z
N MET A 1 12.93 -14.42 -12.39
CA MET A 1 12.33 -14.35 -11.04
C MET A 1 13.47 -14.09 -10.08
N ALA A 2 13.44 -12.97 -9.38
CA ALA A 2 14.46 -12.70 -8.35
C ALA A 2 14.32 -13.75 -7.24
N ASN A 3 15.43 -14.21 -6.69
CA ASN A 3 15.40 -15.16 -5.59
C ASN A 3 14.98 -14.43 -4.31
N ILE A 4 13.74 -14.61 -3.88
CA ILE A 4 13.16 -13.99 -2.69
C ILE A 4 14.08 -14.16 -1.47
N LYS A 5 14.73 -15.32 -1.33
CA LYS A 5 15.66 -15.59 -0.24
C LYS A 5 16.86 -14.64 -0.25
N ASP A 6 17.41 -14.36 -1.43
CA ASP A 6 18.57 -13.49 -1.59
C ASP A 6 18.19 -12.03 -1.34
N ILE A 7 16.99 -11.61 -1.76
CA ILE A 7 16.47 -10.26 -1.46
C ILE A 7 16.27 -10.08 0.05
N ILE A 8 15.69 -11.08 0.73
CA ILE A 8 15.54 -11.03 2.20
C ILE A 8 16.89 -10.95 2.90
N ALA A 9 17.91 -11.68 2.44
CA ALA A 9 19.26 -11.58 2.99
C ALA A 9 19.86 -10.19 2.77
N LYS A 10 19.66 -9.59 1.58
CA LYS A 10 20.07 -8.22 1.25
C LYS A 10 19.40 -7.19 2.17
N ILE A 11 18.09 -7.28 2.40
CA ILE A 11 17.36 -6.39 3.32
C ILE A 11 17.95 -6.45 4.73
N LYS A 12 18.21 -7.67 5.25
CA LYS A 12 18.80 -7.84 6.58
C LYS A 12 20.17 -7.16 6.69
N SER A 13 21.04 -7.39 5.71
CA SER A 13 22.36 -6.76 5.67
C SER A 13 22.29 -5.23 5.54
N GLN A 14 21.39 -4.70 4.72
CA GLN A 14 21.20 -3.26 4.57
C GLN A 14 20.60 -2.60 5.81
N TYR A 15 19.70 -3.29 6.52
CA TYR A 15 19.18 -2.85 7.80
C TYR A 15 20.29 -2.77 8.86
N GLU A 16 21.16 -3.77 8.96
CA GLU A 16 22.33 -3.73 9.85
C GLU A 16 23.26 -2.56 9.51
N SER A 17 23.52 -2.33 8.22
CA SER A 17 24.32 -1.19 7.75
C SER A 17 23.68 0.15 8.12
N ALA A 18 22.37 0.33 7.89
CA ALA A 18 21.63 1.53 8.22
C ALA A 18 21.56 1.78 9.74
N SER A 19 21.48 0.71 10.54
CA SER A 19 21.45 0.79 12.00
C SER A 19 22.81 1.20 12.57
N ASN A 20 23.90 0.68 12.02
CA ASN A 20 25.26 0.97 12.49
C ASN A 20 25.79 2.32 11.99
N ASN A 21 25.36 2.78 10.81
CA ASN A 21 25.78 4.05 10.24
C ASN A 21 24.60 4.78 9.54
N PRO A 22 23.69 5.39 10.32
CA PRO A 22 22.49 6.04 9.79
C PRO A 22 22.84 7.16 8.81
N SER A 23 22.41 7.00 7.56
CA SER A 23 22.50 8.05 6.55
C SER A 23 21.39 7.86 5.51
N THR A 24 21.07 8.94 4.80
CA THR A 24 20.07 8.93 3.73
C THR A 24 20.37 7.85 2.68
N THR A 25 21.64 7.68 2.31
CA THR A 25 22.07 6.64 1.37
C THR A 25 21.77 5.23 1.87
N GLN A 26 21.99 4.94 3.17
CA GLN A 26 21.73 3.60 3.70
C GLN A 26 20.23 3.29 3.76
N TYR A 27 19.41 4.26 4.19
CA TYR A 27 17.96 4.10 4.18
C TYR A 27 17.37 4.06 2.76
N TRP A 28 17.95 4.78 1.80
CA TRP A 28 17.56 4.68 0.39
C TRP A 28 17.84 3.28 -0.17
N ASN A 29 19.02 2.72 0.10
CA ASN A 29 19.37 1.36 -0.29
C ASN A 29 18.41 0.32 0.30
N LEU A 30 18.05 0.47 1.58
CA LEU A 30 17.07 -0.40 2.25
C LEU A 30 15.69 -0.27 1.61
N SER A 31 15.24 0.95 1.33
CA SER A 31 13.97 1.22 0.65
C SER A 31 13.93 0.54 -0.72
N SER A 32 14.99 0.62 -1.51
CA SER A 32 15.05 -0.03 -2.82
C SER A 32 14.99 -1.56 -2.73
N ALA A 33 15.56 -2.17 -1.69
CA ALA A 33 15.47 -3.63 -1.52
C ALA A 33 14.10 -4.09 -1.02
N LEU A 34 13.40 -3.27 -0.22
CA LEU A 34 12.01 -3.52 0.15
C LEU A 34 11.08 -3.46 -1.07
N ASP A 35 11.27 -2.47 -1.94
CA ASP A 35 10.57 -2.35 -3.22
C ASP A 35 10.84 -3.56 -4.14
N GLU A 36 12.11 -4.00 -4.22
CA GLU A 36 12.49 -5.21 -4.94
C GLU A 36 11.80 -6.47 -4.37
N LEU A 37 11.65 -6.58 -3.05
CA LEU A 37 10.95 -7.68 -2.40
C LEU A 37 9.45 -7.67 -2.71
N GLU A 38 8.79 -6.52 -2.59
CA GLU A 38 7.36 -6.37 -2.91
C GLU A 38 7.09 -6.82 -4.34
N GLY A 39 7.85 -6.30 -5.31
CA GLY A 39 7.69 -6.68 -6.72
C GLY A 39 7.96 -8.16 -6.95
N GLY A 40 8.98 -8.73 -6.30
CA GLY A 40 9.30 -10.16 -6.38
C GLY A 40 8.22 -11.07 -5.79
N LEU A 41 7.59 -10.66 -4.68
CA LEU A 41 6.47 -11.39 -4.07
C LEU A 41 5.22 -11.32 -4.95
N ARG A 42 4.93 -10.17 -5.55
CA ARG A 42 3.84 -10.02 -6.51
C ARG A 42 4.04 -10.92 -7.72
N GLU A 43 5.23 -10.93 -8.33
CA GLU A 43 5.56 -11.83 -9.44
C GLU A 43 5.42 -13.30 -9.05
N TYR A 44 5.86 -13.67 -7.84
CA TYR A 44 5.70 -15.01 -7.30
C TYR A 44 4.23 -15.43 -7.22
N MET A 45 3.38 -14.59 -6.62
CA MET A 45 1.93 -14.83 -6.55
C MET A 45 1.32 -14.98 -7.95
N GLN A 46 1.65 -14.08 -8.87
CA GLN A 46 1.16 -14.10 -10.24
C GLN A 46 1.52 -15.40 -10.95
N VAL A 47 2.77 -15.85 -10.88
CA VAL A 47 3.21 -17.08 -11.55
C VAL A 47 2.59 -18.31 -10.91
N THR A 48 2.57 -18.40 -9.58
CA THR A 48 2.08 -19.59 -8.87
C THR A 48 0.57 -19.80 -9.02
N THR A 49 -0.20 -18.73 -9.24
CA THR A 49 -1.67 -18.81 -9.28
C THR A 49 -2.27 -18.40 -10.64
N LYS A 50 -1.43 -18.18 -11.67
CA LYS A 50 -1.84 -17.73 -13.01
C LYS A 50 -2.94 -18.60 -13.62
N ASP A 51 -2.76 -19.92 -13.57
CA ASP A 51 -3.68 -20.86 -14.21
C ASP A 51 -5.05 -20.84 -13.53
N GLN A 52 -5.07 -20.73 -12.20
CA GLN A 52 -6.31 -20.65 -11.43
C GLN A 52 -7.08 -19.36 -11.74
N ILE A 53 -6.40 -18.21 -11.78
CA ILE A 53 -7.03 -16.94 -12.16
C ILE A 53 -7.51 -16.97 -13.61
N THR A 54 -6.77 -17.59 -14.52
CA THR A 54 -7.20 -17.71 -15.92
C THR A 54 -8.51 -18.49 -16.01
N GLN A 55 -8.63 -19.60 -15.26
CA GLN A 55 -9.88 -20.36 -15.20
C GLN A 55 -11.03 -19.57 -14.55
N ILE A 56 -10.75 -18.72 -13.56
CA ILE A 56 -11.75 -17.83 -12.95
C ILE A 56 -12.23 -16.79 -13.97
N ILE A 57 -11.33 -16.22 -14.76
CA ILE A 57 -11.69 -15.30 -15.85
C ILE A 57 -12.60 -16.01 -16.86
N ASP A 58 -12.26 -17.23 -17.30
CA ASP A 58 -13.09 -18.00 -18.23
C ASP A 58 -14.49 -18.27 -17.66
N ARG A 59 -14.59 -18.59 -16.36
CA ARG A 59 -15.88 -18.75 -15.66
C ARG A 59 -16.69 -17.45 -15.61
N LEU A 60 -16.03 -16.34 -15.31
CA LEU A 60 -16.67 -15.02 -15.28
C LEU A 60 -17.24 -14.67 -16.67
N GLU A 61 -16.46 -14.87 -17.73
CA GLU A 61 -16.89 -14.62 -19.11
C GLU A 61 -18.06 -15.52 -19.54
N ALA A 62 -18.08 -16.77 -19.09
CA ALA A 62 -19.17 -17.71 -19.36
C ALA A 62 -20.47 -17.43 -18.59
N GLY A 63 -20.51 -16.40 -17.74
CA GLY A 63 -21.72 -16.11 -16.95
C GLY A 63 -21.85 -16.97 -15.69
N HIS A 64 -20.87 -17.80 -15.35
CA HIS A 64 -20.97 -18.74 -14.23
C HIS A 64 -20.93 -18.03 -12.88
N VAL A 65 -21.51 -18.69 -11.88
CA VAL A 65 -21.43 -18.28 -10.47
C VAL A 65 -20.04 -18.65 -9.94
N LEU A 66 -19.40 -17.71 -9.25
CA LEU A 66 -18.13 -17.94 -8.60
C LEU A 66 -18.30 -18.75 -7.31
N SER A 67 -17.35 -19.63 -7.02
CA SER A 67 -17.26 -20.25 -5.69
C SER A 67 -16.69 -19.26 -4.66
N SER A 68 -16.84 -19.55 -3.37
CA SER A 68 -16.19 -18.75 -2.32
C SER A 68 -14.66 -18.77 -2.42
N GLU A 69 -14.08 -19.88 -2.88
CA GLU A 69 -12.63 -19.99 -3.14
C GLU A 69 -12.20 -19.10 -4.31
N ASP A 70 -13.02 -18.99 -5.35
CA ASP A 70 -12.76 -18.09 -6.48
C ASP A 70 -12.76 -16.63 -6.02
N VAL A 71 -13.78 -16.23 -5.25
CA VAL A 71 -13.88 -14.86 -4.71
C VAL A 71 -12.69 -14.53 -3.81
N GLU A 72 -12.27 -15.47 -2.96
CA GLU A 72 -11.11 -15.27 -2.08
C GLU A 72 -9.81 -15.12 -2.90
N LEU A 73 -9.62 -15.92 -3.95
CA LEU A 73 -8.43 -15.80 -4.80
C LEU A 73 -8.41 -14.47 -5.57
N ILE A 74 -9.58 -14.00 -6.05
CA ILE A 74 -9.71 -12.67 -6.65
C ILE A 74 -9.37 -11.57 -5.61
N LYS A 75 -9.87 -11.70 -4.38
CA LYS A 75 -9.58 -10.77 -3.28
C LYS A 75 -8.08 -10.65 -3.05
N ILE A 76 -7.39 -11.80 -2.93
CA ILE A 76 -5.94 -11.87 -2.77
C ILE A 76 -5.21 -11.14 -3.91
N TRP A 77 -5.66 -11.29 -5.15
CA TRP A 77 -5.04 -10.68 -6.33
C TRP A 77 -5.26 -9.17 -6.47
N LEU A 78 -6.44 -8.68 -6.10
CA LEU A 78 -6.79 -7.27 -6.32
C LEU A 78 -6.46 -6.39 -5.11
N VAL A 79 -6.69 -6.90 -3.90
CA VAL A 79 -6.62 -6.13 -2.65
C VAL A 79 -5.98 -6.89 -1.49
N GLY A 80 -5.33 -8.04 -1.72
CA GLY A 80 -4.75 -8.87 -0.66
C GLY A 80 -3.65 -8.13 0.11
N ASP A 81 -2.78 -7.40 -0.59
CA ASP A 81 -1.76 -6.54 0.02
C ASP A 81 -2.37 -5.48 0.94
N ALA A 82 -3.43 -4.81 0.49
CA ALA A 82 -4.15 -3.81 1.27
C ALA A 82 -4.79 -4.44 2.53
N ASP A 83 -5.45 -5.59 2.38
CA ASP A 83 -6.09 -6.31 3.50
C ASP A 83 -5.05 -6.72 4.56
N TYR A 84 -3.93 -7.33 4.14
CA TYR A 84 -2.86 -7.71 5.07
C TYR A 84 -2.18 -6.49 5.70
N TYR A 85 -1.96 -5.42 4.94
CA TYR A 85 -1.41 -4.17 5.47
C TYR A 85 -2.29 -3.61 6.59
N LEU A 86 -3.60 -3.48 6.37
CA LEU A 86 -4.54 -2.95 7.37
C LEU A 86 -4.63 -3.81 8.63
N LYS A 87 -4.48 -5.13 8.50
CA LYS A 87 -4.45 -6.05 9.65
C LYS A 87 -3.18 -5.92 10.49
N MET A 88 -2.07 -5.50 9.87
CA MET A 88 -0.77 -5.36 10.53
C MET A 88 -0.52 -3.95 11.07
N GLU A 89 -1.07 -2.93 10.42
CA GLU A 89 -0.86 -1.53 10.79
C GLU A 89 -1.56 -1.19 12.11
N ASN A 90 -0.82 -0.54 13.01
CA ASN A 90 -1.28 -0.20 14.36
C ASN A 90 -1.02 1.26 14.75
N ASN A 91 -0.40 2.07 13.89
CA ASN A 91 -0.01 3.46 14.20
C ASN A 91 -1.02 4.51 13.70
N TYR A 92 -2.12 4.11 13.04
CA TYR A 92 -3.07 5.06 12.46
C TYR A 92 -3.58 6.10 13.47
N ASN A 93 -3.93 5.66 14.68
CA ASN A 93 -4.37 6.56 15.75
C ASN A 93 -3.25 7.51 16.21
N ASP A 94 -2.01 7.04 16.25
CA ASP A 94 -0.87 7.86 16.65
C ASP A 94 -0.61 8.96 15.61
N TRP A 95 -0.76 8.65 14.32
CA TRP A 95 -0.67 9.66 13.26
C TRP A 95 -1.78 10.72 13.35
N LEU A 96 -3.02 10.33 13.69
CA LEU A 96 -4.12 11.28 13.90
C LEU A 96 -3.86 12.18 15.11
N LEU A 97 -3.33 11.63 16.19
CA LEU A 97 -2.95 12.39 17.39
C LEU A 97 -1.81 13.37 17.08
N GLU A 98 -0.82 12.94 16.29
CA GLU A 98 0.28 13.79 15.88
C GLU A 98 -0.18 14.92 14.96
N LEU A 99 -1.04 14.63 13.98
CA LEU A 99 -1.64 15.67 13.14
C LEU A 99 -2.44 16.68 13.99
N LYS A 100 -3.23 16.19 14.94
CA LYS A 100 -3.97 17.07 15.88
C LYS A 100 -3.02 17.95 16.69
N ARG A 101 -1.91 17.38 17.18
CA ARG A 101 -0.88 18.13 17.93
C ARG A 101 -0.29 19.24 17.05
N LEU A 102 0.06 18.94 15.81
CA LEU A 102 0.63 19.89 14.85
C LEU A 102 -0.34 21.02 14.53
N ILE A 103 -1.62 20.72 14.27
CA ILE A 103 -2.66 21.75 14.05
C ILE A 103 -2.82 22.65 15.28
N GLY A 104 -2.80 22.08 16.48
CA GLY A 104 -2.88 22.84 17.73
C GLY A 104 -1.68 23.76 18.00
N GLU A 105 -0.53 23.56 17.35
CA GLU A 105 0.58 24.51 17.41
C GLU A 105 0.28 25.76 16.57
N TYR A 106 -0.44 25.62 15.46
CA TYR A 106 -0.83 26.75 14.61
C TYR A 106 -1.83 27.69 15.29
N GLU A 107 -2.72 27.15 16.12
CA GLU A 107 -3.69 27.95 16.89
C GLU A 107 -3.04 28.89 17.92
N LYS A 108 -1.77 28.65 18.28
CA LYS A 108 -1.05 29.45 19.29
C LYS A 108 -0.30 30.64 18.70
N ILE A 109 -0.41 30.86 17.40
CA ILE A 109 0.44 31.79 16.67
C ILE A 109 -0.27 33.12 16.47
N ASP A 110 0.45 34.19 16.75
CA ASP A 110 0.04 35.54 16.39
C ASP A 110 0.50 35.82 14.95
N GLU A 111 -0.41 35.66 14.01
CA GLU A 111 -0.16 35.87 12.58
C GLU A 111 0.20 37.33 12.25
N GLU A 112 -0.23 38.29 13.06
CA GLU A 112 0.02 39.72 12.83
C GLU A 112 1.44 40.14 13.25
N ASN A 113 2.07 39.38 14.16
CA ASN A 113 3.38 39.69 14.74
C ASN A 113 4.39 38.55 14.55
N LEU A 114 4.35 37.86 13.41
CA LEU A 114 5.23 36.72 13.12
C LEU A 114 6.67 37.16 12.84
N ASP A 115 7.61 36.75 13.71
CA ASP A 115 9.04 36.94 13.48
C ASP A 115 9.67 35.81 12.63
N ILE A 116 10.93 36.00 12.21
CA ILE A 116 11.66 35.04 11.35
C ILE A 116 11.86 33.68 12.04
N THR A 117 12.03 33.67 13.36
CA THR A 117 12.24 32.44 14.15
C THR A 117 10.94 31.65 14.25
N GLN A 118 9.82 32.32 14.55
CA GLN A 118 8.49 31.73 14.57
C GLN A 118 8.10 31.21 13.18
N ALA A 119 8.34 31.99 12.12
CA ALA A 119 8.14 31.54 10.74
C ALA A 119 8.96 30.29 10.40
N SER A 120 10.20 30.18 10.90
CA SER A 120 11.04 29.00 10.69
C SER A 120 10.52 27.77 11.45
N LYS A 121 10.02 27.94 12.69
CA LYS A 121 9.37 26.86 13.46
C LYS A 121 8.13 26.34 12.73
N LEU A 122 7.27 27.25 12.29
CA LEU A 122 6.09 26.94 11.50
C LEU A 122 6.39 26.13 10.25
N ARG A 123 7.43 26.51 9.51
CA ARG A 123 7.88 25.77 8.33
C ARG A 123 8.29 24.35 8.68
N ALA A 124 8.95 24.13 9.82
CA ALA A 124 9.33 22.80 10.26
C ALA A 124 8.10 21.96 10.66
N GLU A 125 7.14 22.55 11.37
CA GLU A 125 5.87 21.89 11.72
C GLU A 125 5.04 21.53 10.49
N ALA A 126 5.01 22.41 9.48
CA ALA A 126 4.35 22.14 8.21
C ALA A 126 5.00 20.98 7.44
N LEU A 127 6.33 20.87 7.46
CA LEU A 127 7.05 19.75 6.85
C LEU A 127 6.71 18.42 7.52
N ASP A 128 6.64 18.39 8.85
CA ASP A 128 6.25 17.18 9.58
C ASP A 128 4.77 16.83 9.36
N GLY A 129 3.89 17.83 9.30
CA GLY A 129 2.48 17.66 8.95
C GLY A 129 2.29 17.03 7.56
N ILE A 130 3.04 17.50 6.56
CA ILE A 130 3.03 16.91 5.20
C ILE A 130 3.44 15.43 5.24
N ARG A 131 4.47 15.09 6.03
CA ARG A 131 4.94 13.71 6.19
C ARG A 131 3.86 12.83 6.82
N VAL A 132 3.29 13.24 7.96
CA VAL A 132 2.25 12.49 8.69
C VAL A 132 0.98 12.32 7.85
N LEU A 133 0.59 13.36 7.10
CA LEU A 133 -0.54 13.27 6.17
C LEU A 133 -0.31 12.22 5.08
N GLY A 134 0.93 12.03 4.63
CA GLY A 134 1.30 10.97 3.68
C GLY A 134 0.92 9.59 4.21
N ASP A 135 1.27 9.29 5.47
CA ASP A 135 0.97 8.01 6.12
C ASP A 135 -0.55 7.81 6.31
N ILE A 136 -1.27 8.84 6.76
CA ILE A 136 -2.73 8.82 6.91
C ILE A 136 -3.44 8.56 5.57
N VAL A 137 -3.06 9.30 4.53
CA VAL A 137 -3.66 9.16 3.20
C VAL A 137 -3.36 7.78 2.62
N PHE A 138 -2.15 7.26 2.82
CA PHE A 138 -1.80 5.91 2.37
C PHE A 138 -2.69 4.85 3.05
N PHE A 139 -2.87 4.92 4.36
CA PHE A 139 -3.75 4.00 5.10
C PHE A 139 -5.20 4.06 4.62
N LEU A 140 -5.77 5.26 4.49
CA LEU A 140 -7.14 5.45 4.01
C LEU A 140 -7.33 4.89 2.60
N LYS A 141 -6.35 5.06 1.70
CA LYS A 141 -6.38 4.46 0.36
C LYS A 141 -6.44 2.93 0.42
N GLN A 142 -5.73 2.28 1.35
CA GLN A 142 -5.82 0.83 1.51
C GLN A 142 -7.23 0.41 2.00
N GLN A 143 -7.83 1.17 2.91
CA GLN A 143 -9.21 0.93 3.35
C GLN A 143 -10.22 1.09 2.21
N GLU A 144 -10.07 2.14 1.39
CA GLU A 144 -10.92 2.38 0.23
C GLU A 144 -10.80 1.25 -0.79
N ARG A 145 -9.58 0.76 -1.07
CA ARG A 145 -9.38 -0.40 -1.95
C ARG A 145 -10.17 -1.61 -1.48
N LEU A 146 -10.08 -1.96 -0.20
CA LEU A 146 -10.79 -3.11 0.37
C LEU A 146 -12.31 -2.92 0.32
N LYS A 147 -12.80 -1.75 0.74
CA LYS A 147 -14.24 -1.43 0.72
C LYS A 147 -14.82 -1.45 -0.69
N ASN A 148 -14.11 -0.90 -1.66
CA ASN A 148 -14.54 -0.89 -3.05
C ASN A 148 -14.61 -2.30 -3.62
N PHE A 149 -13.64 -3.15 -3.27
CA PHE A 149 -13.67 -4.56 -3.65
C PHE A 149 -14.88 -5.28 -3.04
N GLU A 150 -15.09 -5.17 -1.72
CA GLU A 150 -16.23 -5.80 -1.01
C GLU A 150 -17.56 -5.37 -1.61
N SER A 151 -17.74 -4.07 -1.86
CA SER A 151 -18.96 -3.54 -2.47
C SER A 151 -19.19 -4.06 -3.90
N SER A 152 -18.12 -4.41 -4.63
CA SER A 152 -18.18 -4.90 -6.01
C SER A 152 -18.41 -6.40 -6.11
N VAL A 153 -18.15 -7.17 -5.05
CA VAL A 153 -18.33 -8.64 -5.04
C VAL A 153 -19.63 -9.11 -4.40
N ASP A 154 -20.29 -8.27 -3.59
CA ASP A 154 -21.58 -8.61 -2.97
C ASP A 154 -22.72 -8.72 -4.00
N GLU A 155 -22.70 -7.92 -5.06
CA GLU A 155 -23.68 -7.94 -6.16
C GLU A 155 -22.96 -7.87 -7.52
N ILE A 156 -22.30 -8.97 -7.93
CA ILE A 156 -21.60 -9.01 -9.22
C ILE A 156 -22.61 -9.02 -10.38
N ASP A 157 -22.94 -7.83 -10.88
CA ASP A 157 -23.70 -7.66 -12.12
C ASP A 157 -22.77 -7.78 -13.35
N SER A 158 -23.33 -7.69 -14.55
CA SER A 158 -22.58 -7.74 -15.80
C SER A 158 -21.45 -6.69 -15.92
N GLN A 159 -21.61 -5.52 -15.33
CA GLN A 159 -20.65 -4.42 -15.33
C GLN A 159 -19.52 -4.68 -14.34
N GLU A 160 -19.82 -5.05 -13.09
CA GLU A 160 -18.79 -5.40 -12.09
C GLU A 160 -17.98 -6.61 -12.56
N ARG A 161 -18.64 -7.61 -13.14
CA ARG A 161 -17.99 -8.78 -13.74
C ARG A 161 -16.96 -8.38 -14.79
N LYS A 162 -17.32 -7.47 -15.69
CA LYS A 162 -16.41 -6.98 -16.74
C LYS A 162 -15.22 -6.23 -16.12
N LEU A 163 -15.49 -5.37 -15.13
CA LEU A 163 -14.43 -4.65 -14.41
C LEU A 163 -13.45 -5.61 -13.73
N ILE A 164 -13.95 -6.63 -13.04
CA ILE A 164 -13.12 -7.66 -12.39
C ILE A 164 -12.25 -8.39 -13.42
N ILE A 165 -12.84 -8.81 -14.55
CA ILE A 165 -12.09 -9.46 -15.64
C ILE A 165 -10.97 -8.53 -16.15
N ASP A 166 -11.28 -7.27 -16.40
CA ASP A 166 -10.32 -6.30 -16.94
C ASP A 166 -9.17 -6.06 -15.95
N LEU A 167 -9.47 -5.93 -14.65
CA LEU A 167 -8.47 -5.79 -13.59
C LEU A 167 -7.57 -7.03 -13.47
N LEU A 168 -8.15 -8.23 -13.45
CA LEU A 168 -7.40 -9.49 -13.38
C LEU A 168 -6.50 -9.67 -14.61
N ARG A 169 -7.02 -9.38 -15.81
CA ARG A 169 -6.21 -9.39 -17.04
C ARG A 169 -5.09 -8.37 -17.01
N GLY A 170 -5.35 -7.18 -16.48
CA GLY A 170 -4.34 -6.15 -16.23
C GLY A 170 -3.22 -6.69 -15.35
N LYS A 171 -3.56 -7.30 -14.21
CA LYS A 171 -2.60 -7.91 -13.28
C LYS A 171 -1.83 -9.08 -13.89
N ILE A 172 -2.42 -9.87 -14.81
CA ILE A 172 -1.68 -10.91 -15.55
C ILE A 172 -0.66 -10.29 -16.52
N ARG A 173 -1.03 -9.19 -17.18
CA ARG A 173 -0.23 -8.57 -18.26
C ARG A 173 0.82 -7.59 -17.77
N SER A 174 0.63 -7.03 -16.57
CA SER A 174 1.56 -6.07 -15.97
C SER A 174 2.25 -6.67 -14.74
N PRO A 175 3.51 -7.10 -14.88
CA PRO A 175 4.33 -7.46 -13.73
C PRO A 175 4.67 -6.25 -12.83
N ARG A 176 4.48 -5.00 -13.30
CA ARG A 176 5.17 -3.80 -12.77
C ARG A 176 4.34 -2.51 -12.62
N GLU A 177 3.01 -2.54 -12.68
CA GLU A 177 2.18 -1.35 -12.35
C GLU A 177 1.76 -1.30 -10.89
#